data_AF-A0A1S2Z2T9-F1
#
_entry.id   AF-A0A1S2Z2T9-F1
#
_cell.length_a   1.000
_cell.length_b   1.000
_cell.length_c   1.000
_cell.angle_alpha   90.00
_cell.angle_beta   90.00
_cell.angle_gamma   90.00
#
_symmetry.space_group_name_H-M   'P 1'
#
loop_
_entity.id
_entity.type
_entity.pdbx_description
1 polymer ?
#
loop_
_entity_poly.entity_id
_entity_poly.type
_entity_poly.pdbx_seq_one_letter_code
_entity_poly.pdbx_strand_id
1 'polypeptide(L)'
;MIRFLVDETPIRVHTNMEHKGIPFPKDQPMGVYSSIWNADDWATQGGRVKTDWSHAPFIATYKAFEINACECPMSVAAMDNTKRCSSSSDDKKFWWDEPNLSVLNLHQSHQLMWVRAKHMVYDYCNDVSRFPITPLECVHHRHN
;
A
#
# COMPACT_ATOMS: atom_id res chain seq x y z
N MET A 1 -0.02 -8.55 5.72
CA MET A 1 -0.73 -7.26 5.54
C MET A 1 0.09 -6.34 4.66
N ILE A 2 -0.49 -5.32 4.04
CA ILE A 2 0.26 -4.28 3.31
C ILE A 2 0.33 -3.02 4.19
N ARG A 3 1.51 -2.43 4.29
CA ARG A 3 1.76 -1.18 5.03
C ARG A 3 2.34 -0.14 4.09
N PHE A 4 1.83 1.08 4.18
CA PHE A 4 2.40 2.24 3.51
C PHE A 4 3.01 3.13 4.59
N LEU A 5 4.28 3.49 4.44
CA LEU A 5 5.04 4.24 5.44
C LEU A 5 5.68 5.49 4.83
N VAL A 6 5.85 6.52 5.66
CA VAL A 6 6.71 7.68 5.41
C VAL A 6 7.61 7.81 6.64
N ASP A 7 8.92 7.71 6.47
CA ASP A 7 9.90 7.75 7.57
C ASP A 7 9.50 6.84 8.75
N GLU A 8 9.21 5.55 8.46
CA GLU A 8 8.71 4.54 9.41
C GLU A 8 7.32 4.79 10.03
N THR A 9 6.67 5.91 9.71
CA THR A 9 5.34 6.26 10.19
C THR A 9 4.27 5.63 9.28
N PRO A 10 3.41 4.73 9.79
CA PRO A 10 2.36 4.13 8.98
C PRO A 10 1.29 5.17 8.62
N ILE A 11 1.07 5.35 7.31
CA ILE A 11 0.02 6.26 6.78
C ILE A 11 -1.21 5.50 6.29
N ARG A 12 -1.07 4.21 5.96
CA ARG A 12 -2.16 3.31 5.59
C ARG A 12 -1.78 1.86 5.86
N VAL A 13 -2.77 1.07 6.29
CA VAL A 13 -2.67 -0.39 6.35
C VAL A 13 -3.82 -0.99 5.55
N HIS A 14 -3.52 -2.01 4.75
CA HIS A 14 -4.50 -2.84 4.08
C HIS A 14 -4.33 -4.29 4.52
N THR A 15 -5.30 -4.78 5.28
CA THR A 15 -5.26 -6.12 5.89
C THR A 15 -5.80 -7.15 4.92
N ASN A 16 -5.23 -8.35 4.92
CA ASN A 16 -5.81 -9.47 4.16
C ASN A 16 -7.16 -9.86 4.78
N MET A 17 -8.24 -9.62 4.04
CA MET A 17 -9.61 -9.99 4.40
C MET A 17 -10.24 -10.97 3.39
N GLU A 18 -9.44 -11.84 2.78
CA GLU A 18 -9.95 -12.86 1.84
C GLU A 18 -10.97 -13.81 2.48
N HIS A 19 -10.87 -14.05 3.80
CA HIS A 19 -11.88 -14.81 4.56
C HIS A 19 -13.26 -14.13 4.57
N LYS A 20 -13.34 -12.86 4.17
CA LYS A 20 -14.58 -12.09 3.95
C LYS A 20 -14.88 -11.85 2.47
N GLY A 21 -14.17 -12.51 1.57
CA GLY A 21 -14.35 -12.38 0.12
C GLY A 21 -13.71 -11.13 -0.50
N ILE A 22 -12.87 -10.40 0.23
CA ILE A 22 -12.15 -9.24 -0.32
C ILE A 22 -10.84 -9.73 -0.95
N PRO A 23 -10.61 -9.51 -2.26
CA PRO A 23 -9.36 -9.90 -2.91
C PRO A 23 -8.13 -9.25 -2.26
N PHE A 24 -7.03 -9.98 -2.19
CA PHE A 24 -5.76 -9.49 -1.63
C PHE A 24 -4.60 -9.90 -2.55
N PRO A 25 -3.61 -9.02 -2.81
CA PRO A 25 -2.50 -9.34 -3.70
C PRO A 25 -1.50 -10.27 -3.00
N LYS A 26 -1.73 -11.58 -3.13
CA LYS A 26 -0.84 -12.62 -2.55
C LYS A 26 -0.21 -13.53 -3.61
N ASP A 27 -0.92 -13.82 -4.71
CA ASP A 27 -0.54 -14.90 -5.65
C ASP A 27 0.08 -14.38 -6.95
N GLN A 28 0.05 -13.07 -7.18
CA GLN A 28 0.58 -12.45 -8.39
C GLN A 28 1.88 -11.70 -8.07
N PRO A 29 3.03 -12.14 -8.60
CA PRO A 29 4.29 -11.41 -8.46
C PRO A 29 4.17 -9.99 -9.00
N MET A 30 4.84 -9.04 -8.34
CA MET A 30 4.80 -7.62 -8.70
C MET A 30 6.20 -7.08 -8.99
N GLY A 31 6.28 -6.13 -9.92
CA GLY A 31 7.46 -5.29 -10.14
C GLY A 31 7.35 -3.97 -9.39
N VAL A 32 8.49 -3.38 -9.06
CA VAL A 32 8.57 -2.02 -8.49
C VAL A 32 8.77 -1.03 -9.63
N TYR A 33 7.94 0.02 -9.68
CA TYR A 33 7.97 1.04 -10.73
C TYR A 33 8.06 2.44 -10.11
N SER A 34 8.73 3.35 -10.80
CA SER A 34 8.76 4.78 -10.50
C SER A 34 8.72 5.56 -11.80
N SER A 35 7.93 6.63 -11.85
CA SER A 35 7.80 7.50 -13.01
C SER A 35 7.46 8.93 -12.61
N ILE A 36 7.89 9.89 -13.44
CA ILE A 36 7.41 11.27 -13.43
C ILE A 36 6.67 11.49 -14.75
N TRP A 37 5.42 11.94 -14.69
CA TRP A 37 4.57 12.12 -15.88
C TRP A 37 3.50 13.18 -15.64
N ASN A 38 2.95 13.74 -16.72
CA ASN A 38 1.88 14.74 -16.65
C ASN A 38 0.50 14.09 -16.50
N ALA A 39 -0.25 14.49 -15.48
CA ALA A 39 -1.58 13.98 -15.15
C ALA A 39 -2.62 15.11 -14.95
N ASP A 40 -2.59 16.08 -15.86
CA ASP A 40 -3.41 17.31 -15.83
C ASP A 40 -4.91 17.09 -15.60
N ASP A 41 -5.46 15.96 -16.02
CA ASP A 41 -6.89 15.70 -15.93
C ASP A 41 -7.39 15.45 -14.50
N TRP A 42 -6.50 15.15 -13.55
CA TRP A 42 -6.92 14.81 -12.19
C TRP A 42 -5.94 15.18 -11.06
N ALA A 43 -4.65 15.37 -11.33
CA ALA A 43 -3.61 15.42 -10.28
C ALA A 43 -3.76 16.59 -9.30
N THR A 44 -3.97 17.82 -9.79
CA THR A 44 -3.99 19.03 -8.94
C THR A 44 -5.38 19.62 -8.85
N GLN A 45 -5.94 19.69 -7.63
CA GLN A 45 -7.31 20.13 -7.35
C GLN A 45 -8.37 19.43 -8.22
N GLY A 46 -8.23 18.12 -8.44
CA GLY A 46 -9.14 17.35 -9.29
C GLY A 46 -9.06 17.75 -10.77
N GLY A 47 -7.90 18.20 -11.24
CA GLY A 47 -7.64 18.57 -12.64
C GLY A 47 -7.91 20.03 -12.99
N ARG A 48 -8.26 20.87 -12.01
CA ARG A 48 -8.52 22.32 -12.22
C ARG A 48 -7.26 23.11 -12.51
N VAL A 49 -6.14 22.74 -11.90
CA VAL A 49 -4.84 23.40 -12.10
C VAL A 49 -4.01 22.55 -13.05
N LYS A 50 -3.62 23.14 -14.18
CA LYS A 50 -2.85 22.50 -15.24
C LYS A 50 -1.36 22.79 -15.08
N THR A 51 -0.54 21.93 -15.66
CA THR A 51 0.93 22.06 -15.66
C THR A 51 1.35 23.31 -16.40
N ASP A 52 2.07 24.19 -15.71
CA ASP A 52 2.74 25.33 -16.34
C ASP A 52 4.12 24.91 -16.83
N TRP A 53 4.21 24.60 -18.11
CA TRP A 53 5.44 24.14 -18.76
C TRP A 53 6.56 25.18 -18.82
N SER A 54 6.28 26.46 -18.53
CA SER A 54 7.33 27.47 -18.41
C SER A 54 8.27 27.21 -17.22
N HIS A 55 7.83 26.43 -16.23
CA HIS A 55 8.63 26.00 -15.07
C HIS A 55 9.44 24.71 -15.31
N ALA A 56 9.44 24.17 -16.53
CA ALA A 56 10.24 23.00 -16.86
C ALA A 56 11.76 23.30 -16.78
N PRO A 57 12.60 22.29 -16.46
CA PRO A 57 12.27 20.88 -16.25
C PRO A 57 11.75 20.56 -14.83
N PHE A 58 10.78 19.63 -14.76
CA PHE A 58 10.33 19.05 -13.49
C PHE A 58 11.25 17.87 -13.12
N ILE A 59 11.92 17.95 -11.97
CA ILE A 59 12.95 16.98 -11.59
C ILE A 59 12.53 16.25 -10.32
N ALA A 60 12.44 14.92 -10.40
CA ALA A 60 12.33 14.03 -9.24
C ALA A 60 13.65 13.27 -9.06
N THR A 61 14.20 13.30 -7.84
CA THR A 61 15.46 12.61 -7.50
C THR A 61 15.19 11.44 -6.57
N TYR A 62 15.73 10.27 -6.88
CA TYR A 62 15.57 9.04 -6.12
C TYR A 62 16.94 8.53 -5.66
N LYS A 63 16.99 7.97 -4.46
CA LYS A 63 18.18 7.33 -3.87
C LYS A 63 17.73 6.11 -3.05
N ALA A 64 18.68 5.33 -2.58
CA ALA A 64 18.44 4.16 -1.73
C ALA A 64 17.50 3.12 -2.36
N PHE A 65 17.87 2.64 -3.55
CA PHE A 65 17.18 1.54 -4.23
C PHE A 65 17.51 0.20 -3.54
N GLU A 66 16.90 -0.05 -2.39
CA GLU A 66 16.99 -1.32 -1.67
C GLU A 66 15.68 -2.09 -1.82
N ILE A 67 15.77 -3.32 -2.32
CA ILE A 67 14.63 -4.24 -2.44
C ILE A 67 14.96 -5.48 -1.64
N ASN A 68 14.33 -5.63 -0.48
CA ASN A 68 14.37 -6.83 0.33
C ASN A 68 13.05 -7.59 0.15
N ALA A 69 13.05 -8.54 -0.77
CA ALA A 69 11.84 -9.24 -1.20
C ALA A 69 12.11 -10.71 -1.53
N CYS A 70 11.06 -11.53 -1.59
CA CYS A 70 11.17 -12.86 -2.19
C CYS A 70 11.09 -12.76 -3.71
N GLU A 71 12.15 -13.18 -4.40
CA GLU A 71 12.26 -13.12 -5.85
C GLU A 71 11.42 -14.21 -6.54
N CYS A 72 10.64 -13.80 -7.54
CA CYS A 72 9.80 -14.67 -8.37
C CYS A 72 10.24 -14.58 -9.84
N PRO A 73 11.18 -15.41 -10.31
CA PRO A 73 11.63 -15.38 -11.70
C PRO A 73 10.48 -15.73 -12.67
N MET A 74 10.38 -15.03 -13.80
CA MET A 74 9.37 -15.31 -14.82
C MET A 74 9.55 -16.67 -15.50
N SER A 75 10.74 -17.27 -15.42
CA SER A 75 11.03 -18.61 -15.95
C SER A 75 10.47 -19.75 -15.11
N VAL A 76 9.90 -19.44 -13.93
CA VAL A 76 9.34 -20.42 -12.99
C VAL A 76 7.81 -20.32 -13.02
N ALA A 77 7.12 -21.46 -12.97
CA ALA A 77 5.67 -21.49 -12.94
C ALA A 77 5.13 -20.72 -11.71
N ALA A 78 4.01 -20.02 -11.88
CA ALA A 78 3.43 -19.19 -10.82
C ALA A 78 3.26 -19.95 -9.49
N MET A 79 2.77 -21.20 -9.55
CA MET A 79 2.60 -22.05 -8.36
C MET A 79 3.91 -22.33 -7.62
N ASP A 80 5.02 -22.49 -8.34
CA ASP A 80 6.33 -22.75 -7.74
C ASP A 80 6.91 -21.48 -7.15
N ASN A 81 6.69 -20.32 -7.79
CA ASN A 81 7.02 -19.01 -7.21
C ASN A 81 6.22 -18.76 -5.92
N THR A 82 4.91 -19.05 -5.91
CA THR A 82 4.09 -18.95 -4.69
C THR A 82 4.64 -19.83 -3.59
N LYS A 83 4.98 -21.10 -3.87
CA LYS A 83 5.58 -22.00 -2.88
C LYS A 83 6.90 -21.51 -2.32
N ARG A 84 7.74 -20.86 -3.15
CA ARG A 84 9.06 -20.34 -2.73
C ARG A 84 8.96 -19.15 -1.77
N CYS A 85 7.90 -18.36 -1.94
CA CYS A 85 7.64 -17.12 -1.20
C CYS A 85 6.58 -17.27 -0.10
N SER A 86 5.84 -18.37 -0.09
CA SER A 86 4.97 -18.76 1.02
C SER A 86 5.81 -19.43 2.10
N SER A 87 5.89 -18.84 3.28
CA SER A 87 6.45 -19.51 4.45
C SER A 87 5.48 -20.59 4.93
N SER A 88 5.90 -21.85 4.93
CA SER A 88 5.22 -22.92 5.69
C SER A 88 5.45 -22.69 7.19
N SER A 89 4.51 -23.11 8.04
CA SER A 89 4.51 -22.87 9.48
C SER A 89 5.78 -23.32 10.22
N ASP A 90 6.54 -24.26 9.64
CA ASP A 90 7.72 -24.86 10.25
C ASP A 90 9.06 -24.22 9.80
N ASP A 91 9.06 -23.39 8.75
CA ASP A 91 10.28 -22.74 8.20
C ASP A 91 10.02 -21.24 7.96
N LYS A 92 10.17 -20.43 9.02
CA LYS A 92 10.12 -18.95 8.90
C LYS A 92 11.32 -18.45 8.10
N LYS A 93 11.15 -18.36 6.78
CA LYS A 93 12.24 -18.04 5.85
C LYS A 93 12.53 -16.54 5.75
N PHE A 94 11.53 -15.69 6.00
CA PHE A 94 11.64 -14.25 5.81
C PHE A 94 11.28 -13.47 7.08
N TRP A 95 12.04 -12.40 7.36
CA TRP A 95 11.84 -11.59 8.57
C TRP A 95 10.46 -10.94 8.62
N TRP A 96 9.86 -10.61 7.47
CA TRP A 96 8.53 -9.98 7.40
C TRP A 96 7.37 -10.95 7.72
N ASP A 97 7.62 -12.25 7.77
CA ASP A 97 6.63 -13.26 8.16
C ASP A 97 6.58 -13.48 9.68
N GLU A 98 7.36 -12.73 10.46
CA GLU A 98 7.28 -12.80 11.91
C GLU A 98 5.89 -12.36 12.44
N PRO A 99 5.32 -13.05 13.44
CA PRO A 99 3.98 -12.74 13.96
C PRO A 99 3.82 -11.30 14.48
N ASN A 100 4.87 -10.72 15.05
CA ASN A 100 4.90 -9.32 15.51
C ASN A 100 4.72 -8.30 14.36
N LEU A 101 5.04 -8.67 13.12
CA LEU A 101 4.88 -7.85 11.91
C LEU A 101 3.56 -8.11 11.19
N SER A 102 2.74 -9.06 11.68
CA SER A 102 1.39 -9.29 11.16
C SER A 102 0.38 -8.22 11.60
N VAL A 103 0.71 -7.45 12.64
CA VAL A 103 -0.09 -6.36 13.22
C VAL A 103 0.77 -5.12 13.48
N LEU A 104 0.15 -3.93 13.58
CA LEU A 104 0.85 -2.74 14.07
C LEU A 104 1.05 -2.83 15.58
N ASN A 105 2.19 -2.35 16.06
CA ASN A 105 2.36 -2.13 17.49
C ASN A 105 1.54 -0.90 17.97
N LEU A 106 1.45 -0.70 19.29
CA LEU A 106 0.67 0.39 19.88
C LEU A 106 1.12 1.78 19.38
N HIS A 107 2.43 2.01 19.33
CA HIS A 107 3.00 3.28 18.87
C HIS A 107 2.63 3.57 17.41
N GLN A 108 2.82 2.58 16.52
CA GLN A 108 2.45 2.65 15.12
C GLN A 108 0.94 2.84 14.92
N SER A 109 0.12 2.24 15.77
CA SER A 109 -1.32 2.42 15.74
C SER A 109 -1.71 3.86 16.09
N HIS A 110 -1.08 4.46 17.12
CA HIS A 110 -1.28 5.86 17.49
C HIS A 110 -0.82 6.82 16.39
N GLN A 111 0.33 6.54 15.77
CA GLN A 111 0.82 7.29 14.62
C GLN A 111 -0.18 7.27 13.45
N LEU A 112 -0.69 6.09 13.08
CA LEU A 112 -1.69 5.96 12.02
C LEU A 112 -2.97 6.74 12.35
N MET A 113 -3.45 6.68 13.59
CA MET A 113 -4.62 7.47 14.03
C MET A 113 -4.36 8.97 13.94
N TRP A 114 -3.17 9.43 14.35
CA TRP A 114 -2.79 10.84 14.26
C TRP A 114 -2.70 11.32 12.80
N VAL A 115 -2.08 10.53 11.91
CA VAL A 115 -2.02 10.81 10.47
C VAL A 115 -3.42 10.93 9.88
N ARG A 116 -4.30 9.97 10.19
CA ARG A 116 -5.70 10.01 9.76
C ARG A 116 -6.44 11.25 10.26
N ALA A 117 -6.23 11.63 11.53
CA ALA A 117 -6.93 12.76 12.13
C ALA A 117 -6.40 14.14 11.68
N LYS A 118 -5.13 14.26 11.29
CA LYS A 118 -4.47 15.55 11.04
C LYS A 118 -4.05 15.79 9.59
N HIS A 119 -3.86 14.74 8.81
CA HIS A 119 -3.25 14.84 7.47
C HIS A 119 -4.08 14.19 6.35
N MET A 120 -5.12 13.42 6.68
CA MET A 120 -5.95 12.77 5.67
C MET A 120 -6.98 13.75 5.09
N VAL A 121 -6.81 14.09 3.81
CA VAL A 121 -7.70 14.99 3.08
C VAL A 121 -8.76 14.26 2.24
N TYR A 122 -8.55 12.98 1.96
CA TYR A 122 -9.48 12.11 1.24
C TYR A 122 -9.37 10.68 1.76
N ASP A 123 -10.50 10.02 1.93
CA ASP A 123 -10.60 8.61 2.27
C ASP A 123 -11.81 7.99 1.56
N TYR A 124 -11.55 7.00 0.73
CA TYR A 124 -12.59 6.30 -0.03
C TYR A 124 -13.57 5.55 0.87
N CYS A 125 -13.14 5.15 2.08
CA CYS A 125 -14.01 4.51 3.07
C CYS A 125 -15.13 5.45 3.55
N ASN A 126 -14.91 6.76 3.51
CA ASN A 126 -15.84 7.80 3.95
C ASN A 126 -16.51 8.55 2.79
N ASP A 127 -16.19 8.19 1.54
CA ASP A 127 -16.75 8.80 0.33
C ASP A 127 -18.09 8.15 -0.03
N VAL A 128 -19.15 8.60 0.64
CA VAL A 128 -20.53 8.11 0.42
C VAL A 128 -21.09 8.44 -0.97
N SER A 129 -20.52 9.43 -1.65
CA SER A 129 -20.93 9.78 -3.02
C SER A 129 -20.42 8.73 -4.01
N ARG A 130 -19.20 8.25 -3.82
CA ARG A 130 -18.60 7.22 -4.68
C ARG A 130 -19.02 5.82 -4.28
N PHE A 131 -19.12 5.56 -2.98
CA PHE A 131 -19.48 4.26 -2.40
C PHE A 131 -20.72 4.42 -1.51
N PRO A 132 -21.94 4.36 -2.08
CA PRO A 132 -23.18 4.42 -1.30
C PRO A 132 -23.27 3.33 -0.22
N ILE A 133 -22.64 2.19 -0.48
CA ILE A 133 -22.41 1.12 0.49
C ILE A 133 -20.92 1.11 0.81
N THR A 134 -20.57 1.31 2.08
CA THR A 134 -19.18 1.32 2.55
C THR A 134 -18.48 0.01 2.16
N PRO A 135 -17.27 0.06 1.56
CA PRO A 135 -16.51 -1.13 1.22
C PRO A 135 -16.25 -2.03 2.44
N LEU A 136 -16.32 -3.34 2.26
CA LEU A 136 -16.34 -4.30 3.37
C LEU A 136 -15.04 -4.27 4.19
N GLU A 137 -13.92 -3.96 3.56
CA GLU A 137 -12.62 -3.79 4.22
C GLU A 137 -12.58 -2.58 5.16
N CYS A 138 -13.44 -1.58 4.93
CA CYS A 138 -13.49 -0.34 5.71
C CYS A 138 -14.29 -0.47 7.01
N VAL A 139 -15.18 -1.47 7.12
CA VAL A 139 -16.13 -1.62 8.25
C VAL A 139 -15.40 -1.79 9.59
N HIS A 140 -14.16 -2.31 9.58
CA HIS A 140 -13.33 -2.51 10.77
C HIS A 140 -12.36 -1.35 11.06
N HIS A 141 -12.31 -0.33 10.20
CA HIS A 141 -11.42 0.83 10.37
C HIS A 141 -12.10 2.01 11.09
N ARG A 142 -13.36 1.86 11.53
CA ARG A 142 -14.01 2.83 12.42
C ARG A 142 -13.40 2.75 13.82
N HIS A 143 -12.33 3.50 14.03
CA HIS A 143 -11.94 3.94 15.36
C HIS A 143 -12.95 5.02 15.78
N ASN A 144 -13.90 4.64 16.63
CA ASN A 144 -14.62 5.62 17.46
C ASN A 144 -13.65 6.20 18.49
#